data_AF-A0A231PRX7-F1
#
_entry.id   AF-A0A231PRX7-F1
#
_cell.length_a   1.000
_cell.length_b   1.000
_cell.length_c   1.000
_cell.angle_alpha   90.00
_cell.angle_beta   90.00
_cell.angle_gamma   90.00
#
_symmetry.space_group_name_H-M   'P 1'
#
loop_
_entity.id
_entity.type
_entity.pdbx_description
1 polymer ?
#
loop_
_entity_poly.entity_id
_entity_poly.type
_entity_poly.pdbx_seq_one_letter_code
_entity_poly.pdbx_strand_id
1 'polypeptide(L)'
;MAIDRNERYARLREIQGMDVKEEYSRIWWLDMGYEFPWDFSVAGALAFCNSVAPPHMAALLVRTGELTHNTQRRMEHFALISLEMVRRGFKDERGRAAVRQMNRIHKNAVRHISDEKQQWSISNEEYLFVLATSMLIQIRWVDRYGWRPLTDQERTAAYLHMREQGEFMGLKDIPGSYEEFARFHDEYVERTFAYSPEAVTLWQVLRNTVIEPMAAWLPKRLQPLGRKVAAAALPALLTPHMRKAFGVSEPSRLLRLAVDAALKVRAAYVRRQPPRTEAAYPDPLPTPSFPTGEFKMEELGPAHTVGGNAG
;
A
#
# COMPACT_ATOMS: atom_id res chain seq x y z
N MET A 1 8.10 33.47 -8.79
CA MET A 1 8.77 33.36 -7.47
C MET A 1 9.77 32.22 -7.53
N ALA A 2 11.06 32.50 -7.38
CA ALA A 2 12.04 31.44 -7.17
C ALA A 2 11.72 30.78 -5.83
N ILE A 3 11.40 29.48 -5.85
CA ILE A 3 11.10 28.72 -4.63
C ILE A 3 12.41 28.63 -3.84
N ASP A 4 12.40 29.05 -2.58
CA ASP A 4 13.55 28.87 -1.72
C ASP A 4 13.78 27.36 -1.55
N ARG A 5 14.94 26.91 -2.02
CA ARG A 5 15.34 25.51 -1.90
C ARG A 5 15.36 25.07 -0.43
N ASN A 6 15.57 26.00 0.52
CA ASN A 6 15.48 25.69 1.94
C ASN A 6 14.06 25.33 2.39
N GLU A 7 13.01 25.93 1.80
CA GLU A 7 11.62 25.61 2.15
C GLU A 7 11.25 24.18 1.73
N ARG A 8 11.71 23.71 0.56
CA ARG A 8 11.40 22.34 0.10
C ARG A 8 11.88 21.26 1.08
N TYR A 9 12.97 21.50 1.80
CA TYR A 9 13.53 20.56 2.77
C TYR A 9 13.10 20.84 4.22
N ALA A 10 12.13 21.74 4.45
CA ALA A 10 11.68 22.07 5.80
C ALA A 10 11.16 20.86 6.58
N ARG A 11 10.38 19.98 5.93
CA ARG A 11 9.85 18.78 6.57
C ARG A 11 10.92 17.71 6.81
N LEU A 12 11.91 17.60 5.93
CA LEU A 12 13.06 16.75 6.21
C LEU A 12 13.80 17.22 7.47
N ARG A 13 13.95 18.53 7.68
CA ARG A 13 14.56 19.07 8.90
C ARG A 13 13.69 18.83 10.14
N GLU A 14 12.36 18.92 10.01
CA GLU A 14 11.42 18.53 11.07
C GLU A 14 11.66 17.06 11.46
N ILE A 15 11.62 16.15 10.48
CA ILE A 15 11.85 14.70 10.68
C ILE A 15 13.21 14.46 11.37
N GLN A 16 14.28 15.10 10.89
CA GLN A 16 15.63 14.95 11.47
C GLN A 16 15.74 15.41 12.92
N GLY A 17 14.82 16.26 13.39
CA GLY A 17 14.75 16.70 14.79
C GLY A 17 13.90 15.81 15.71
N MET A 18 13.18 14.83 15.15
CA MET A 18 12.26 13.95 15.89
C MET A 18 12.97 12.74 16.51
N ASP A 19 12.43 12.21 17.61
CA ASP A 19 12.90 10.93 18.16
C ASP A 19 12.23 9.77 17.44
N VAL A 20 13.00 9.05 16.62
CA VAL A 20 12.50 7.91 15.85
C VAL A 20 11.91 6.79 16.73
N LYS A 21 12.37 6.62 17.97
CA LYS A 21 11.85 5.56 18.86
C LYS A 21 10.48 5.89 19.43
N GLU A 22 10.16 7.18 19.55
CA GLU A 22 8.90 7.64 20.14
C GLU A 22 7.88 8.11 19.12
N GLU A 23 8.35 8.64 17.98
CA GLU A 23 7.56 9.34 16.98
C GLU A 23 7.54 8.66 15.61
N TYR A 24 7.95 7.39 15.52
CA TYR A 24 8.01 6.63 14.25
C TYR A 24 6.72 6.69 13.43
N SER A 25 5.54 6.59 14.05
CA SER A 25 4.26 6.70 13.33
C SER A 25 4.04 8.09 12.76
N ARG A 26 4.50 9.14 13.46
CA ARG A 26 4.41 10.52 12.98
C ARG A 26 5.38 10.77 11.83
N ILE A 27 6.61 10.29 11.93
CA ILE A 27 7.59 10.36 10.83
C ILE A 27 7.03 9.67 9.58
N TRP A 28 6.50 8.45 9.75
CA TRP A 28 5.89 7.70 8.66
C TRP A 28 4.70 8.41 8.03
N TRP A 29 3.85 9.04 8.85
CA TRP A 29 2.77 9.89 8.35
C TRP A 29 3.27 11.13 7.61
N LEU A 30 4.36 11.78 8.05
CA LEU A 30 4.93 12.93 7.34
C LEU A 30 5.42 12.54 5.94
N ASP A 31 6.03 11.36 5.80
CA ASP A 31 6.40 10.80 4.50
C ASP A 31 5.18 10.58 3.60
N MET A 32 4.17 9.88 4.13
CA MET A 32 2.96 9.50 3.40
C MET A 32 2.07 10.69 3.04
N GLY A 33 1.74 11.52 4.02
CA GLY A 33 0.76 12.58 3.90
C GLY A 33 1.30 13.82 3.19
N TYR A 34 2.61 14.07 3.24
CA TYR A 34 3.17 15.34 2.80
C TYR A 34 4.29 15.22 1.78
N GLU A 35 5.34 14.46 2.09
CA GLU A 35 6.57 14.43 1.28
C GLU A 35 6.36 13.68 -0.04
N PHE A 36 5.67 12.54 0.01
CA PHE A 36 5.58 11.57 -1.08
C PHE A 36 4.15 11.03 -1.39
N PRO A 37 3.03 11.76 -1.19
CA PRO A 37 1.69 11.17 -1.24
C PRO A 37 1.32 10.51 -2.57
N TRP A 38 1.74 11.08 -3.70
CA TRP A 38 1.51 10.43 -5.01
C TRP A 38 2.30 9.13 -5.14
N ASP A 39 3.55 9.13 -4.69
CA ASP A 39 4.45 7.98 -4.75
C ASP A 39 3.92 6.86 -3.86
N PHE A 40 3.45 7.18 -2.66
CA PHE A 40 2.80 6.25 -1.75
C PHE A 40 1.46 5.72 -2.25
N SER A 41 0.65 6.53 -2.94
CA SER A 41 -0.58 6.04 -3.57
C SER A 41 -0.31 5.01 -4.66
N VAL A 42 0.66 5.26 -5.55
CA VAL A 42 1.04 4.31 -6.61
C VAL A 42 1.71 3.07 -6.02
N ALA A 43 2.69 3.26 -5.13
CA ALA A 43 3.44 2.16 -4.52
C ALA A 43 2.58 1.32 -3.56
N GLY A 44 1.62 1.92 -2.85
CA GLY A 44 0.65 1.21 -2.03
C GLY A 44 -0.27 0.31 -2.86
N ALA A 45 -0.73 0.78 -4.03
CA ALA A 45 -1.48 -0.06 -4.97
C ALA A 45 -0.62 -1.20 -5.53
N LEU A 46 0.66 -0.96 -5.82
CA LEU A 46 1.61 -2.00 -6.22
C LEU A 46 1.90 -3.00 -5.09
N ALA A 47 1.99 -2.53 -3.84
CA ALA A 47 2.15 -3.38 -2.65
C ALA A 47 0.95 -4.31 -2.49
N PHE A 48 -0.26 -3.77 -2.68
CA PHE A 48 -1.48 -4.58 -2.69
C PHE A 48 -1.51 -5.60 -3.82
N CYS A 49 -1.02 -5.25 -5.02
CA CYS A 49 -0.85 -6.24 -6.08
C CYS A 49 0.17 -7.30 -5.67
N ASN A 50 1.30 -6.91 -5.07
CA ASN A 50 2.35 -7.83 -4.67
C ASN A 50 1.87 -8.86 -3.63
N SER A 51 1.00 -8.46 -2.68
CA SER A 51 0.44 -9.36 -1.67
C SER A 51 -0.50 -10.44 -2.23
N VAL A 52 -1.03 -10.27 -3.44
CA VAL A 52 -1.94 -11.24 -4.08
C VAL A 52 -1.26 -12.11 -5.13
N ALA A 53 0.05 -11.96 -5.33
CA ALA A 53 0.81 -12.75 -6.30
C ALA A 53 1.13 -14.19 -5.84
N PRO A 54 1.35 -14.50 -4.54
CA PRO A 54 1.52 -15.89 -4.08
C PRO A 54 0.30 -16.76 -4.42
N PRO A 55 0.46 -17.98 -4.99
CA PRO A 55 -0.67 -18.80 -5.44
C PRO A 55 -1.70 -19.12 -4.36
N HIS A 56 -1.27 -19.44 -3.14
CA HIS A 56 -2.20 -19.76 -2.04
C HIS A 56 -3.04 -18.54 -1.64
N MET A 57 -2.40 -17.38 -1.46
CA MET A 57 -3.08 -16.10 -1.20
C MET A 57 -4.04 -15.74 -2.34
N ALA A 58 -3.63 -15.92 -3.60
CA ALA A 58 -4.47 -15.64 -4.75
C ALA A 58 -5.72 -16.53 -4.78
N ALA A 59 -5.55 -17.84 -4.55
CA ALA A 59 -6.65 -18.79 -4.54
C ALA A 59 -7.67 -18.49 -3.45
N LEU A 60 -7.20 -18.20 -2.24
CA LEU A 60 -8.03 -17.77 -1.12
C LEU A 60 -8.79 -16.48 -1.44
N LEU A 61 -8.12 -15.46 -1.98
CA LEU A 61 -8.75 -14.17 -2.27
C LEU A 61 -9.77 -14.23 -3.40
N VAL A 62 -9.53 -15.04 -4.44
CA VAL A 62 -10.56 -15.34 -5.45
C VAL A 62 -11.74 -16.06 -4.82
N ARG A 63 -11.48 -17.04 -3.93
CA ARG A 63 -12.53 -17.82 -3.28
C ARG A 63 -13.42 -16.99 -2.36
N THR A 64 -12.86 -16.01 -1.64
CA THR A 64 -13.66 -15.08 -0.81
C THR A 64 -14.55 -14.16 -1.65
N GLY A 65 -14.20 -13.91 -2.92
CA GLY A 65 -14.99 -13.09 -3.84
C GLY A 65 -14.99 -11.58 -3.58
N GLU A 66 -14.42 -11.11 -2.47
CA GLU A 66 -14.47 -9.68 -2.11
C GLU A 66 -13.67 -8.79 -3.06
N LEU A 67 -12.55 -9.29 -3.60
CA LEU A 67 -11.77 -8.55 -4.58
C LEU A 67 -12.30 -8.68 -6.00
N THR A 68 -13.12 -9.69 -6.31
CA THR A 68 -13.70 -9.87 -7.65
C THR A 68 -15.07 -9.21 -7.80
N HIS A 69 -15.87 -9.15 -6.72
CA HIS A 69 -17.22 -8.61 -6.73
C HIS A 69 -17.36 -7.25 -6.05
N ASN A 70 -16.52 -6.95 -5.04
CA ASN A 70 -16.62 -5.74 -4.22
C ASN A 70 -15.32 -4.90 -4.26
N THR A 71 -14.53 -4.99 -5.33
CA THR A 71 -13.16 -4.45 -5.40
C THR A 71 -13.07 -3.00 -4.91
N GLN A 72 -13.91 -2.10 -5.44
CA GLN A 72 -13.87 -0.68 -5.08
C GLN A 72 -14.09 -0.47 -3.58
N ARG A 73 -15.17 -1.04 -3.04
CA ARG A 73 -15.51 -0.95 -1.62
C ARG A 73 -14.43 -1.57 -0.74
N ARG A 74 -13.85 -2.70 -1.17
CA ARG A 74 -12.78 -3.40 -0.45
C ARG A 74 -11.50 -2.56 -0.37
N MET A 75 -11.14 -1.87 -1.46
CA MET A 75 -9.99 -0.97 -1.51
C MET A 75 -10.24 0.31 -0.72
N GLU A 76 -11.45 0.86 -0.78
CA GLU A 76 -11.86 2.03 0.00
C GLU A 76 -11.78 1.77 1.51
N HIS A 77 -12.43 0.70 1.99
CA HIS A 77 -12.37 0.33 3.41
C HIS A 77 -10.94 0.03 3.87
N PHE A 78 -10.14 -0.64 3.04
CA PHE A 78 -8.72 -0.87 3.34
C PHE A 78 -7.93 0.44 3.48
N ALA A 79 -8.14 1.39 2.57
CA ALA A 79 -7.46 2.66 2.60
C ALA A 79 -7.82 3.46 3.87
N LEU A 80 -9.09 3.47 4.27
CA LEU A 80 -9.55 4.13 5.49
C LEU A 80 -8.91 3.52 6.75
N ILE A 81 -8.94 2.19 6.89
CA ILE A 81 -8.32 1.50 8.03
C ILE A 81 -6.81 1.78 8.07
N SER A 82 -6.13 1.65 6.92
CA SER A 82 -4.68 1.84 6.83
C SER A 82 -4.27 3.27 7.14
N LEU A 83 -5.04 4.25 6.65
CA LEU A 83 -4.79 5.67 6.87
C LEU A 83 -4.94 6.04 8.34
N GLU A 84 -5.96 5.52 9.03
CA GLU A 84 -6.11 5.76 10.47
C GLU A 84 -4.95 5.15 11.27
N MET A 85 -4.49 3.93 10.93
CA MET A 85 -3.30 3.35 11.58
C MET A 85 -2.06 4.24 11.39
N VAL A 86 -1.76 4.65 10.15
CA VAL A 86 -0.55 5.45 9.88
C VAL A 86 -0.65 6.86 10.45
N ARG A 87 -1.77 7.56 10.21
CA ARG A 87 -1.94 8.96 10.62
C ARG A 87 -1.96 9.14 12.13
N ARG A 88 -2.59 8.20 12.85
CA ARG A 88 -2.82 8.30 14.30
C ARG A 88 -1.78 7.52 15.12
N GLY A 89 -1.16 6.49 14.54
CA GLY A 89 -0.31 5.56 15.26
C GLY A 89 -1.09 4.75 16.30
N PHE A 90 -0.40 3.88 17.03
CA PHE A 90 -1.06 2.92 17.93
C PHE A 90 -1.17 3.40 19.40
N LYS A 91 -0.61 4.57 19.71
CA LYS A 91 -0.81 5.29 20.98
C LYS A 91 -2.17 6.02 21.02
N ASP A 92 -2.78 6.29 19.87
CA ASP A 92 -4.10 6.93 19.74
C ASP A 92 -5.26 5.91 19.74
N GLU A 93 -6.43 6.30 20.24
CA GLU A 93 -7.59 5.42 20.32
C GLU A 93 -8.16 5.01 18.97
N ARG A 94 -8.20 5.92 17.98
CA ARG A 94 -8.66 5.62 16.62
C ARG A 94 -7.68 4.72 15.88
N GLY A 95 -6.39 4.96 16.03
CA GLY A 95 -5.37 4.06 15.47
C GLY A 95 -5.44 2.65 16.07
N ARG A 96 -5.65 2.52 17.39
CA ARG A 96 -5.93 1.21 18.00
C ARG A 96 -7.24 0.58 17.53
N ALA A 97 -8.29 1.38 17.31
CA ALA A 97 -9.53 0.87 16.75
C ALA A 97 -9.32 0.29 15.35
N ALA A 98 -8.50 0.95 14.52
CA ALA A 98 -8.17 0.51 13.18
C ALA A 98 -7.46 -0.86 13.17
N VAL A 99 -6.43 -1.06 14.01
CA VAL A 99 -5.74 -2.37 14.08
C VAL A 99 -6.64 -3.47 14.68
N ARG A 100 -7.50 -3.14 15.66
CA ARG A 100 -8.52 -4.09 16.16
C ARG A 100 -9.49 -4.52 15.05
N GLN A 101 -9.90 -3.58 14.21
CA GLN A 101 -10.78 -3.88 13.10
C GLN A 101 -10.08 -4.75 12.04
N MET A 102 -8.82 -4.43 11.72
CA MET A 102 -7.99 -5.27 10.84
C MET A 102 -7.91 -6.71 11.37
N ASN A 103 -7.66 -6.89 12.68
CA ASN A 103 -7.64 -8.19 13.33
C ASN A 103 -8.98 -8.92 13.23
N ARG A 104 -10.10 -8.21 13.40
CA ARG A 104 -11.44 -8.78 13.24
C ARG A 104 -11.70 -9.26 11.81
N ILE A 105 -11.32 -8.46 10.81
CA ILE A 105 -11.42 -8.84 9.39
C ILE A 105 -10.60 -10.10 9.13
N HIS A 106 -9.32 -10.09 9.51
CA HIS A 106 -8.41 -11.20 9.28
C HIS A 106 -8.83 -12.50 9.99
N LYS A 107 -9.29 -12.42 11.25
CA LYS A 107 -9.80 -13.58 12.01
C LYS A 107 -11.01 -14.26 11.35
N ASN A 108 -11.80 -13.50 10.59
CA ASN A 108 -13.03 -13.98 9.97
C ASN A 108 -12.91 -14.16 8.44
N ALA A 109 -11.77 -13.78 7.84
CA ALA A 109 -11.61 -13.64 6.39
C ALA A 109 -11.93 -14.92 5.60
N VAL A 110 -11.63 -16.08 6.18
CA VAL A 110 -11.69 -17.37 5.49
C VAL A 110 -12.76 -18.31 6.01
N ARG A 111 -13.46 -17.91 7.08
CA ARG A 111 -14.43 -18.79 7.77
C ARG A 111 -15.57 -19.21 6.85
N HIS A 112 -16.07 -18.28 6.04
CA HIS A 112 -17.19 -18.50 5.13
C HIS A 112 -16.84 -19.33 3.88
N ILE A 113 -15.55 -19.51 3.59
CA ILE A 113 -15.07 -20.37 2.50
C ILE A 113 -14.48 -21.70 2.99
N SER A 114 -14.49 -21.91 4.31
CA SER A 114 -14.00 -23.13 4.95
C SER A 114 -15.19 -24.01 5.33
N ASP A 115 -15.08 -25.31 5.07
CA ASP A 115 -16.11 -26.32 5.40
C ASP A 115 -15.46 -27.64 5.86
N GLU A 116 -16.28 -28.65 6.14
CA GLU A 116 -15.81 -29.97 6.60
C GLU A 116 -14.81 -30.64 5.64
N LYS A 117 -14.84 -30.32 4.35
CA LYS A 117 -14.01 -30.92 3.31
C LYS A 117 -12.74 -30.12 3.05
N GLN A 118 -12.78 -28.81 3.22
CA GLN A 118 -11.65 -27.94 2.96
C GLN A 118 -11.59 -26.79 3.96
N GLN A 119 -10.50 -26.76 4.72
CA GLN A 119 -10.18 -25.67 5.64
C GLN A 119 -9.20 -24.70 4.99
N TRP A 120 -9.50 -23.40 5.09
CA TRP A 120 -8.60 -22.33 4.66
C TRP A 120 -8.04 -21.61 5.88
N SER A 121 -6.78 -21.20 5.80
CA SER A 121 -6.11 -20.44 6.84
C SER A 121 -5.07 -19.52 6.22
N ILE A 122 -4.77 -18.39 6.87
CA ILE A 122 -3.63 -17.54 6.51
C ILE A 122 -2.56 -17.78 7.57
N SER A 123 -1.37 -18.20 7.14
CA SER A 123 -0.26 -18.52 8.04
C SER A 123 0.38 -17.26 8.63
N ASN A 124 1.14 -17.42 9.72
CA ASN A 124 1.95 -16.32 10.28
C ASN A 124 2.94 -15.79 9.26
N GLU A 125 3.56 -16.68 8.47
CA GLU A 125 4.53 -16.30 7.44
C GLU A 125 3.88 -15.44 6.34
N GLU A 126 2.66 -15.78 5.92
CA GLU A 126 1.90 -14.96 4.95
C GLU A 126 1.55 -13.59 5.51
N TYR A 127 1.16 -13.50 6.78
CA TYR A 127 0.92 -12.20 7.41
C TYR A 127 2.20 -11.36 7.52
N LEU A 128 3.33 -11.97 7.91
CA LEU A 128 4.63 -11.30 7.95
C LEU A 128 5.04 -10.82 6.55
N PHE A 129 4.82 -11.64 5.52
CA PHE A 129 5.10 -11.29 4.14
C PHE A 129 4.29 -10.05 3.73
N VAL A 130 2.97 -10.05 3.93
CA VAL A 130 2.12 -8.91 3.57
C VAL A 130 2.45 -7.65 4.36
N LEU A 131 2.77 -7.78 5.65
CA LEU A 131 3.22 -6.68 6.48
C LEU A 131 4.52 -6.06 5.94
N ALA A 132 5.51 -6.89 5.61
CA ALA A 132 6.76 -6.46 4.99
C ALA A 132 6.51 -5.79 3.63
N THR A 133 5.71 -6.41 2.75
CA THR A 133 5.35 -5.90 1.43
C THR A 133 4.73 -4.50 1.53
N SER A 134 3.88 -4.28 2.53
CA SER A 134 3.17 -3.01 2.72
C SER A 134 4.11 -1.82 2.94
N MET A 135 5.25 -2.04 3.59
CA MET A 135 6.29 -1.02 3.79
C MET A 135 7.35 -1.05 2.68
N LEU A 136 7.90 -2.22 2.36
CA LEU A 136 9.09 -2.35 1.51
C LEU A 136 8.86 -1.85 0.09
N ILE A 137 7.70 -2.14 -0.49
CA ILE A 137 7.38 -1.71 -1.86
C ILE A 137 7.30 -0.17 -1.92
N GLN A 138 6.77 0.46 -0.88
CA GLN A 138 6.67 1.93 -0.79
C GLN A 138 8.06 2.56 -0.65
N ILE A 139 8.90 2.04 0.26
CA ILE A 139 10.27 2.54 0.46
C ILE A 139 11.11 2.38 -0.80
N ARG A 140 11.11 1.19 -1.41
CA ARG A 140 11.88 0.90 -2.64
C ARG A 140 11.41 1.75 -3.82
N TRP A 141 10.11 2.07 -3.89
CA TRP A 141 9.57 3.00 -4.87
C TRP A 141 10.11 4.41 -4.65
N VAL A 142 10.00 4.93 -3.43
CA VAL A 142 10.44 6.29 -3.10
C VAL A 142 11.94 6.45 -3.32
N ASP A 143 12.76 5.47 -2.94
CA ASP A 143 14.20 5.50 -3.17
C ASP A 143 14.58 5.60 -4.65
N ARG A 144 13.74 5.04 -5.53
CA ARG A 144 13.97 5.04 -6.98
C ARG A 144 13.33 6.22 -7.71
N TYR A 145 12.12 6.61 -7.32
CA TYR A 145 11.23 7.51 -8.08
C TYR A 145 10.68 8.68 -7.26
N GLY A 146 10.94 8.70 -5.95
CA GLY A 146 10.71 9.86 -5.12
C GLY A 146 11.61 11.02 -5.53
N TRP A 147 11.17 12.23 -5.21
CA TRP A 147 11.94 13.45 -5.51
C TRP A 147 13.24 13.56 -4.68
N ARG A 148 13.35 12.77 -3.61
CA ARG A 148 14.54 12.45 -2.82
C ARG A 148 14.40 11.01 -2.30
N PRO A 149 15.52 10.32 -2.01
CA PRO A 149 15.46 9.06 -1.27
C PRO A 149 15.02 9.29 0.18
N LEU A 150 14.57 8.22 0.84
CA LEU A 150 14.36 8.23 2.28
C LEU A 150 15.69 8.21 3.02
N THR A 151 15.70 8.79 4.20
CA THR A 151 16.77 8.71 5.18
C THR A 151 16.67 7.43 5.99
N ASP A 152 17.75 7.05 6.68
CA ASP A 152 17.75 5.86 7.54
C ASP A 152 16.80 6.01 8.74
N GLN A 153 16.58 7.24 9.20
CA GLN A 153 15.59 7.56 10.23
C GLN A 153 14.17 7.29 9.73
N GLU A 154 13.83 7.71 8.50
CA GLU A 154 12.53 7.43 7.88
C GLU A 154 12.32 5.92 7.64
N ARG A 155 13.35 5.19 7.18
CA ARG A 155 13.28 3.71 7.06
C ARG A 155 13.07 3.03 8.41
N THR A 156 13.78 3.49 9.44
CA THR A 156 13.64 2.96 10.81
C THR A 156 12.24 3.26 11.35
N ALA A 157 11.71 4.46 11.11
CA ALA A 157 10.35 4.83 11.50
C ALA A 157 9.30 3.92 10.86
N ALA A 158 9.40 3.70 9.54
CA ALA A 158 8.51 2.80 8.83
C ALA A 158 8.58 1.37 9.38
N TYR A 159 9.79 0.87 9.66
CA TYR A 159 10.00 -0.45 10.25
C TYR A 159 9.36 -0.56 11.64
N LEU A 160 9.61 0.41 12.54
CA LEU A 160 9.05 0.41 13.89
C LEU A 160 7.52 0.48 13.86
N HIS A 161 6.94 1.28 12.95
CA HIS A 161 5.50 1.32 12.75
C HIS A 161 4.94 -0.04 12.32
N MET A 162 5.56 -0.69 11.33
CA MET A 162 5.13 -2.03 10.89
C MET A 162 5.33 -3.08 11.98
N ARG A 163 6.43 -3.01 12.75
CA ARG A 163 6.68 -3.94 13.84
C ARG A 163 5.60 -3.84 14.90
N GLU A 164 5.28 -2.63 15.36
CA GLU A 164 4.21 -2.42 16.35
C GLU A 164 2.85 -2.86 15.79
N GLN A 165 2.56 -2.58 14.51
CA GLN A 165 1.35 -3.10 13.85
C GLN A 165 1.30 -4.63 13.92
N GLY A 166 2.39 -5.33 13.58
CA GLY A 166 2.50 -6.78 13.65
C GLY A 166 2.32 -7.32 15.07
N GLU A 167 2.89 -6.64 16.07
CA GLU A 167 2.73 -6.97 17.49
C GLU A 167 1.25 -6.86 17.92
N PHE A 168 0.55 -5.78 17.55
CA PHE A 168 -0.90 -5.64 17.78
C PHE A 168 -1.75 -6.66 17.01
N MET A 169 -1.25 -7.14 15.87
CA MET A 169 -1.87 -8.23 15.10
C MET A 169 -1.60 -9.61 15.72
N GLY A 170 -0.74 -9.71 16.74
CA GLY A 170 -0.36 -10.96 17.39
C GLY A 170 0.57 -11.83 16.53
N LEU A 171 1.28 -11.21 15.58
CA LEU A 171 2.26 -11.91 14.75
C LEU A 171 3.48 -12.31 15.58
N LYS A 172 4.04 -13.46 15.26
CA LYS A 172 5.21 -14.02 15.92
C LYS A 172 6.43 -13.90 15.00
N ASP A 173 7.61 -13.91 15.60
CA ASP A 173 8.89 -13.97 14.89
C ASP A 173 9.05 -12.83 13.86
N ILE A 174 8.59 -11.63 14.21
CA ILE A 174 8.77 -10.44 13.38
C ILE A 174 10.27 -10.14 13.28
N PRO A 175 10.86 -10.03 12.07
CA PRO A 175 12.28 -9.73 11.88
C PRO A 175 12.72 -8.47 12.66
N GLY A 176 13.94 -8.50 13.21
CA GLY A 176 14.43 -7.53 14.19
C GLY A 176 14.93 -6.20 13.62
N SER A 177 15.02 -6.08 12.30
CA SER A 177 15.37 -4.84 11.61
C SER A 177 14.70 -4.72 10.23
N TYR A 178 14.81 -3.53 9.64
CA TYR A 178 14.40 -3.28 8.25
C TYR A 178 15.08 -4.25 7.27
N GLU A 179 16.39 -4.46 7.42
CA GLU A 179 17.21 -5.31 6.55
C GLU A 179 16.85 -6.79 6.68
N GLU A 180 16.59 -7.25 7.91
CA GLU A 180 16.11 -8.62 8.14
C GLU A 180 14.73 -8.82 7.51
N PHE A 181 13.83 -7.83 7.64
CA PHE A 181 12.50 -7.90 7.03
C PHE A 181 12.57 -7.89 5.50
N ALA A 182 13.47 -7.08 4.93
CA ALA A 182 13.73 -7.02 3.49
C ALA A 182 14.26 -8.34 2.94
N ARG A 183 15.21 -8.97 3.64
CA ARG A 183 15.73 -10.29 3.26
C ARG A 183 14.66 -11.37 3.33
N PHE A 184 13.91 -11.44 4.43
CA PHE A 184 12.78 -12.36 4.57
C PHE A 184 11.78 -12.19 3.43
N HIS A 185 11.40 -10.96 3.10
CA HIS A 185 10.47 -10.67 2.01
C HIS A 185 11.01 -11.15 0.65
N ASP A 186 12.27 -10.84 0.34
CA ASP A 186 12.86 -11.21 -0.95
C ASP A 186 13.02 -12.74 -1.10
N GLU A 187 13.40 -13.44 -0.03
CA GLU A 187 13.41 -14.90 0.02
C GLU A 187 12.00 -15.50 -0.16
N TYR A 188 10.99 -14.91 0.48
CA TYR A 188 9.61 -15.34 0.31
C TYR A 188 9.11 -15.15 -1.13
N VAL A 189 9.43 -14.01 -1.77
CA VAL A 189 9.09 -13.73 -3.18
C VAL A 189 9.75 -14.75 -4.10
N GLU A 190 11.06 -14.98 -3.95
CA GLU A 190 11.81 -15.93 -4.79
C GLU A 190 11.23 -17.35 -4.67
N ARG A 191 10.93 -17.78 -3.43
CA ARG A 191 10.43 -19.13 -3.15
C ARG A 191 8.98 -19.35 -3.60
N THR A 192 8.12 -18.34 -3.47
CA THR A 192 6.67 -18.53 -3.52
C THR A 192 6.01 -17.97 -4.78
N PHE A 193 6.58 -16.94 -5.42
CA PHE A 193 5.92 -16.31 -6.57
C PHE A 193 5.98 -17.24 -7.79
N ALA A 194 4.80 -17.69 -8.20
CA ALA A 194 4.61 -18.51 -9.37
C ALA A 194 3.34 -18.08 -10.11
N TYR A 195 3.26 -18.44 -11.39
CA TYR A 195 2.05 -18.26 -12.17
C TYR A 195 0.88 -19.01 -11.52
N SER A 196 -0.27 -18.35 -11.38
CA SER A 196 -1.54 -19.02 -11.05
C SER A 196 -2.71 -18.33 -11.77
N PRO A 197 -3.73 -19.08 -12.24
CA PRO A 197 -4.93 -18.50 -12.86
C PRO A 197 -5.66 -17.49 -11.95
N GLU A 198 -5.62 -17.71 -10.65
CA GLU A 198 -6.24 -16.86 -9.63
C GLU A 198 -5.49 -15.53 -9.50
N ALA A 199 -4.15 -15.56 -9.54
CA ALA A 199 -3.35 -14.34 -9.55
C ALA A 199 -3.60 -13.52 -10.82
N VAL A 200 -3.79 -14.16 -11.98
CA VAL A 200 -4.21 -13.49 -13.22
C VAL A 200 -5.58 -12.83 -13.04
N THR A 201 -6.54 -13.55 -12.46
CA THR A 201 -7.89 -13.03 -12.19
C THR A 201 -7.85 -11.79 -11.29
N LEU A 202 -7.11 -11.85 -10.19
CA LEU A 202 -6.96 -10.72 -9.27
C LEU A 202 -6.23 -9.55 -9.94
N TRP A 203 -5.22 -9.80 -10.76
CA TRP A 203 -4.54 -8.76 -11.50
C TRP A 203 -5.47 -7.98 -12.43
N GLN A 204 -6.39 -8.67 -13.12
CA GLN A 204 -7.34 -8.03 -14.04
C GLN A 204 -8.25 -7.01 -13.35
N VAL A 205 -8.66 -7.28 -12.10
CA VAL A 205 -9.51 -6.38 -11.32
C VAL A 205 -8.70 -5.32 -10.56
N LEU A 206 -7.48 -5.63 -10.12
CA LEU A 206 -6.67 -4.73 -9.30
C LEU A 206 -5.82 -3.74 -10.09
N ARG A 207 -5.46 -4.02 -11.34
CA ARG A 207 -4.59 -3.13 -12.14
C ARG A 207 -5.07 -1.68 -12.21
N ASN A 208 -6.38 -1.46 -12.18
CA ASN A 208 -6.97 -0.12 -12.20
C ASN A 208 -6.66 0.67 -10.92
N THR A 209 -6.45 0.00 -9.79
CA THR A 209 -6.04 0.65 -8.53
C THR A 209 -4.65 1.28 -8.63
N VAL A 210 -3.79 0.78 -9.53
CA VAL A 210 -2.47 1.38 -9.85
C VAL A 210 -2.62 2.47 -10.90
N ILE A 211 -3.49 2.27 -11.90
CA ILE A 211 -3.68 3.20 -13.03
C ILE A 211 -4.33 4.52 -12.58
N GLU A 212 -5.35 4.47 -11.71
CA GLU A 212 -6.10 5.67 -11.32
C GLU A 212 -5.22 6.75 -10.66
N PRO A 213 -4.37 6.44 -9.65
CA PRO A 213 -3.46 7.44 -9.07
C PRO A 213 -2.48 8.06 -10.08
N MET A 214 -2.07 7.31 -11.11
CA MET A 214 -1.17 7.82 -12.16
C MET A 214 -1.84 8.86 -13.07
N ALA A 215 -3.17 8.81 -13.21
CA ALA A 215 -3.93 9.72 -14.06
C ALA A 215 -4.69 10.81 -13.27
N ALA A 216 -4.94 10.61 -11.97
CA ALA A 216 -5.81 11.46 -11.15
C ALA A 216 -5.37 12.93 -11.06
N TRP A 217 -4.06 13.20 -11.14
CA TRP A 217 -3.51 14.56 -11.10
C TRP A 217 -3.73 15.36 -12.40
N LEU A 218 -4.11 14.68 -13.49
CA LEU A 218 -4.38 15.33 -14.77
C LEU A 218 -5.74 16.04 -14.74
N PRO A 219 -5.89 17.16 -15.49
CA PRO A 219 -7.20 17.77 -15.74
C PRO A 219 -8.20 16.73 -16.26
N LYS A 220 -9.48 16.79 -15.82
CA LYS A 220 -10.52 15.78 -16.13
C LYS A 220 -10.57 15.37 -17.60
N ARG A 221 -10.41 16.33 -18.53
CA ARG A 221 -10.38 16.11 -19.99
C ARG A 221 -9.22 15.24 -20.49
N LEU A 222 -8.09 15.21 -19.77
CA LEU A 222 -6.90 14.44 -20.12
C LEU A 222 -6.82 13.09 -19.40
N GLN A 223 -7.62 12.87 -18.35
CA GLN A 223 -7.60 11.62 -17.60
C GLN A 223 -7.84 10.36 -18.45
N PRO A 224 -8.75 10.34 -19.46
CA PRO A 224 -8.90 9.16 -20.32
C PRO A 224 -7.61 8.79 -21.07
N LEU A 225 -6.89 9.79 -21.58
CA LEU A 225 -5.59 9.56 -22.23
C LEU A 225 -4.52 9.15 -21.20
N GLY A 226 -4.49 9.80 -20.05
CA GLY A 226 -3.60 9.45 -18.94
C GLY A 226 -3.75 8.00 -18.49
N ARG A 227 -4.98 7.51 -18.35
CA ARG A 227 -5.28 6.11 -18.03
C ARG A 227 -4.75 5.15 -19.08
N LYS A 228 -4.91 5.47 -20.37
CA LYS A 228 -4.36 4.66 -21.47
C LYS A 228 -2.84 4.59 -21.43
N VAL A 229 -2.17 5.72 -21.19
CA VAL A 229 -0.71 5.79 -21.05
C VAL A 229 -0.24 4.99 -19.82
N ALA A 230 -0.89 5.17 -18.68
CA ALA A 230 -0.59 4.44 -17.45
C ALA A 230 -0.79 2.93 -17.62
N ALA A 231 -1.87 2.49 -18.27
CA ALA A 231 -2.12 1.09 -18.58
C ALA A 231 -1.02 0.48 -19.47
N ALA A 232 -0.55 1.24 -20.48
CA ALA A 232 0.56 0.81 -21.32
C ALA A 232 1.91 0.75 -20.58
N ALA A 233 2.13 1.64 -19.60
CA ALA A 233 3.33 1.65 -18.78
C ALA A 233 3.34 0.56 -17.69
N LEU A 234 2.16 0.08 -17.28
CA LEU A 234 2.00 -0.77 -16.12
C LEU A 234 2.87 -2.05 -16.11
N PRO A 235 3.04 -2.80 -17.22
CA PRO A 235 3.93 -3.96 -17.24
C PRO A 235 5.39 -3.65 -16.88
N ALA A 236 5.85 -2.42 -17.13
CA ALA A 236 7.19 -1.95 -16.79
C ALA A 236 7.35 -1.58 -15.31
N LEU A 237 6.25 -1.38 -14.58
CA LEU A 237 6.25 -1.12 -13.13
C LEU A 237 6.30 -2.41 -12.31
N LEU A 238 5.91 -3.54 -12.90
CA LEU A 238 5.93 -4.84 -12.24
C LEU A 238 7.35 -5.42 -12.15
N THR A 239 7.65 -6.14 -11.07
CA THR A 239 8.88 -6.94 -10.99
C THR A 239 8.79 -8.17 -11.91
N PRO A 240 9.91 -8.84 -12.24
CA PRO A 240 9.88 -10.09 -12.98
C PRO A 240 8.99 -11.16 -12.33
N HIS A 241 9.06 -11.31 -11.00
CA HIS A 241 8.23 -12.26 -10.25
C HIS A 241 6.74 -11.93 -10.35
N MET A 242 6.36 -10.65 -10.23
CA MET A 242 4.95 -10.23 -10.38
C MET A 242 4.44 -10.47 -11.80
N ARG A 243 5.25 -10.17 -12.83
CA ARG A 243 4.89 -10.46 -14.22
C ARG A 243 4.64 -11.94 -14.44
N LYS A 244 5.52 -12.80 -13.93
CA LYS A 244 5.34 -14.26 -13.97
C LYS A 244 4.05 -14.69 -13.28
N ALA A 245 3.81 -14.21 -12.06
CA ALA A 245 2.60 -14.55 -11.29
C ALA A 245 1.31 -14.17 -12.01
N PHE A 246 1.27 -12.97 -12.60
CA PHE A 246 0.08 -12.42 -13.27
C PHE A 246 -0.04 -12.77 -14.76
N GLY A 247 0.88 -13.57 -15.31
CA GLY A 247 0.89 -13.88 -16.74
C GLY A 247 1.06 -12.65 -17.63
N VAL A 248 1.73 -11.60 -17.12
CA VAL A 248 1.98 -10.36 -17.87
C VAL A 248 3.25 -10.51 -18.67
N SER A 249 3.15 -10.34 -19.99
CA SER A 249 4.29 -10.41 -20.90
C SER A 249 5.40 -9.42 -20.52
N GLU A 250 6.65 -9.81 -20.77
CA GLU A 250 7.78 -8.93 -20.51
C GLU A 250 7.71 -7.68 -21.42
N PRO A 251 7.74 -6.46 -20.85
CA PRO A 251 7.77 -5.24 -21.64
C PRO A 251 9.10 -5.10 -22.37
N SER A 252 9.09 -4.43 -23.52
CA SER A 252 10.31 -4.12 -24.26
C SER A 252 11.29 -3.31 -23.40
N ARG A 253 12.59 -3.48 -23.66
CA ARG A 253 13.64 -2.70 -22.96
C ARG A 253 13.44 -1.20 -23.12
N LEU A 254 13.00 -0.77 -24.31
CA LEU A 254 12.71 0.63 -24.59
C LEU A 254 11.57 1.17 -23.72
N LEU A 255 10.47 0.41 -23.57
CA LEU A 255 9.37 0.81 -22.71
C LEU A 255 9.81 0.93 -21.24
N ARG A 256 10.61 -0.03 -20.74
CA ARG A 256 11.15 0.05 -19.38
C ARG A 256 12.00 1.29 -19.16
N LEU A 257 12.90 1.60 -20.09
CA LEU A 257 13.74 2.79 -20.02
C LEU A 257 12.92 4.08 -20.11
N ALA A 258 11.91 4.12 -20.98
CA ALA A 258 11.02 5.28 -21.12
C ALA A 258 10.22 5.54 -19.84
N VAL A 259 9.67 4.49 -19.21
CA VAL A 259 8.92 4.61 -17.95
C VAL A 259 9.83 5.04 -16.81
N ASP A 260 11.02 4.43 -16.68
CA ASP A 260 12.01 4.82 -15.67
C ASP A 260 12.45 6.28 -15.81
N ALA A 261 12.75 6.72 -17.05
CA ALA A 261 13.11 8.09 -17.34
C ALA A 261 11.94 9.06 -17.04
N ALA A 262 10.71 8.73 -17.42
CA ALA A 262 9.54 9.56 -17.16
C ALA A 262 9.31 9.77 -15.65
N LEU A 263 9.43 8.71 -14.85
CA LEU A 263 9.30 8.79 -13.40
C LEU A 263 10.43 9.62 -12.76
N LYS A 264 11.67 9.49 -13.25
CA LYS A 264 12.80 10.33 -12.79
C LYS A 264 12.65 11.80 -13.19
N VAL A 265 12.13 12.09 -14.39
CA VAL A 265 11.80 13.45 -14.82
C VAL A 265 10.72 14.04 -13.91
N ARG A 266 9.67 13.27 -13.61
CA ARG A 266 8.65 13.67 -12.62
C ARG A 266 9.31 13.97 -11.26
N ALA A 267 10.15 13.08 -10.75
CA ALA A 267 10.85 13.28 -9.48
C ALA A 267 11.65 14.59 -9.46
N ALA A 268 12.40 14.87 -10.53
CA ALA A 268 13.15 16.11 -10.69
C ALA A 268 12.26 17.36 -10.80
N TYR A 269 11.07 17.24 -11.39
CA TYR A 269 10.07 18.31 -11.42
C TYR A 269 9.48 18.57 -10.03
N VAL A 270 9.06 17.51 -9.32
CA VAL A 270 8.51 17.59 -7.95
C VAL A 270 9.52 18.19 -6.97
N ARG A 271 10.80 17.87 -7.11
CA ARG A 271 11.89 18.46 -6.30
C ARG A 271 11.97 19.99 -6.39
N ARG A 272 11.45 20.57 -7.47
CA ARG A 272 11.44 22.02 -7.70
C ARG A 272 10.10 22.68 -7.34
N GLN A 273 9.12 21.92 -6.85
CA GLN A 273 7.84 22.46 -6.40
C GLN A 273 7.91 22.83 -4.91
N PRO A 274 7.08 23.79 -4.42
CA PRO A 274 7.03 24.10 -2.99
C PRO A 274 6.62 22.87 -2.17
N PRO A 275 7.00 22.79 -0.88
CA PRO A 275 6.53 21.72 0.00
C PRO A 275 5.01 21.81 0.17
N ARG A 276 4.36 20.67 0.46
CA ARG A 276 2.94 20.68 0.85
C ARG A 276 2.79 21.31 2.23
N THR A 277 1.86 22.24 2.37
CA THR A 277 1.45 22.84 3.64
C THR A 277 0.33 22.03 4.30
N GLU A 278 -0.53 21.41 3.51
CA GLU A 278 -1.62 20.54 3.95
C GLU A 278 -1.36 19.08 3.57
N ALA A 279 -1.88 18.16 4.38
CA ALA A 279 -1.79 16.73 4.08
C ALA A 279 -2.59 16.41 2.82
N ALA A 280 -2.08 15.50 1.98
CA ALA A 280 -2.77 15.06 0.77
C ALA A 280 -4.07 14.30 1.05
N TYR A 281 -4.18 13.71 2.25
CA TYR A 281 -5.38 13.03 2.69
C TYR A 281 -6.02 13.86 3.81
N PRO A 282 -7.20 14.48 3.59
CA PRO A 282 -7.92 15.23 4.61
C PRO A 282 -8.38 14.33 5.76
N ASP A 283 -8.68 14.96 6.88
CA ASP A 283 -9.21 14.31 8.08
C ASP A 283 -10.44 15.10 8.57
N PRO A 284 -11.67 14.58 8.37
CA PRO A 284 -11.99 13.25 7.84
C PRO A 284 -11.74 13.11 6.33
N LEU A 285 -11.53 11.88 5.83
CA LEU A 285 -11.31 11.60 4.40
C LEU A 285 -12.65 11.26 3.71
N PRO A 286 -13.15 12.12 2.78
CA PRO A 286 -14.34 11.79 1.99
C PRO A 286 -14.06 10.65 1.03
N THR A 287 -15.02 9.74 0.92
CA THR A 287 -14.98 8.59 0.02
C THR A 287 -16.36 8.35 -0.58
N PRO A 288 -16.49 7.56 -1.68
CA PRO A 288 -17.80 7.30 -2.29
C PRO A 288 -18.84 6.72 -1.32
N SER A 289 -18.42 5.84 -0.41
CA SER A 289 -19.29 5.23 0.62
C SER A 289 -19.49 6.14 1.83
N PHE A 290 -18.55 7.06 2.10
CA PHE A 290 -18.63 8.02 3.21
C PHE A 290 -18.35 9.46 2.72
N PRO A 291 -19.34 10.15 2.11
CA PRO A 291 -19.14 11.47 1.50
C PRO A 291 -18.77 12.59 2.47
N THR A 292 -19.20 12.49 3.74
CA THR A 292 -18.80 13.40 4.83
C THR A 292 -17.46 12.99 5.47
N GLY A 293 -16.96 11.80 5.14
CA GLY A 293 -15.81 11.16 5.77
C GLY A 293 -16.08 10.61 7.17
N GLU A 294 -17.32 10.69 7.67
CA GLU A 294 -17.73 10.08 8.93
C GLU A 294 -18.05 8.59 8.73
N PHE A 295 -17.45 7.73 9.55
CA PHE A 295 -17.70 6.29 9.59
C PHE A 295 -17.41 5.75 10.98
N LYS A 296 -18.03 4.61 11.33
CA LYS A 296 -17.57 3.83 12.49
C LYS A 296 -16.57 2.79 12.04
N MET A 297 -15.51 2.60 12.83
CA MET A 297 -14.45 1.66 12.47
C MET A 297 -14.99 0.24 12.27
N GLU A 298 -16.01 -0.13 13.04
CA GLU A 298 -16.66 -1.43 13.00
C GLU A 298 -17.50 -1.67 11.74
N GLU A 299 -17.81 -0.62 10.97
CA GLU A 299 -18.54 -0.72 9.69
C GLU A 299 -17.61 -1.06 8.52
N LEU A 300 -16.29 -0.88 8.69
CA LEU A 300 -15.32 -1.08 7.63
C LEU A 300 -14.90 -2.54 7.51
N GLY A 301 -15.28 -3.21 6.44
CA GLY A 301 -14.76 -4.53 6.07
C GLY A 301 -15.75 -5.27 5.18
N PRO A 302 -15.39 -6.49 4.72
CA PRO A 302 -16.35 -7.39 4.09
C PRO A 302 -17.54 -7.71 4.99
N ALA A 303 -18.75 -7.81 4.43
CA ALA A 303 -19.98 -8.06 5.17
C ALA A 303 -19.89 -9.31 6.06
N HIS A 304 -19.27 -10.38 5.56
CA HIS A 304 -19.07 -11.64 6.27
C HIS A 304 -18.06 -11.55 7.43
N THR A 305 -17.28 -10.47 7.54
CA THR A 305 -16.32 -10.26 8.63
C THR A 305 -16.81 -9.28 9.70
N VAL A 306 -17.72 -8.37 9.34
CA VAL A 306 -18.17 -7.28 10.22
C VAL A 306 -19.37 -7.66 11.09
N GLY A 307 -19.90 -8.88 11.00
CA GLY A 307 -21.04 -9.34 11.80
C GLY A 307 -22.27 -8.51 11.46
N GLY A 308 -23.06 -8.96 10.49
CA GLY A 308 -24.19 -8.20 9.97
C GLY A 308 -25.17 -7.78 11.08
N ASN A 309 -25.35 -6.47 11.23
CA ASN A 309 -26.68 -5.91 11.06
C ASN A 309 -26.70 -5.25 9.67
N ALA A 310 -26.87 -6.09 8.64
CA ALA A 310 -27.41 -5.62 7.38
C ALA A 310 -28.94 -5.58 7.57
N GLY A 311 -29.41 -4.44 8.08
CA GLY A 311 -30.81 -4.01 8.01
C GLY A 311 -30.88 -2.79 7.11
#